data_AF-A0A9D0GAB0-F1
#
_entry.id   AF-A0A9D0GAB0-F1
#
_cell.length_a   1.000
_cell.length_b   1.000
_cell.length_c   1.000
_cell.angle_alpha   90.00
_cell.angle_beta   90.00
_cell.angle_gamma   90.00
#
_symmetry.space_group_name_H-M   'P 1'
#
loop_
_entity.id
_entity.type
_entity.pdbx_description
1 polymer ?
#
loop_
_entity_poly.entity_id
_entity_poly.type
_entity_poly.pdbx_seq_one_letter_code
_entity_poly.pdbx_strand_id
1 'polypeptide(L)'
;MGELSIPALIPGTERPSLLPLSRYRPPQIADSIRQFLEASTHAGDLVLLAGDVEAQAVAETVKLGRKAVVLCRHPVQILRIQLALDPAPVSEVQAALTRLGDTLKSGQPLFKHIQDLNSTQCPKCGSRATARWFAWDRETGHPYAKRVLCPRCHEEQEGPVTPEDIQNAGDFPVKTGLTYHIALGKLARATDPAIDRIIKLVQLYTPRNLRCLMDILNRMPQVQVTPVARRALIALILEALDRGSVLSPYEEPERRPRSLRPPSRFLERNIWLLLEDAATRYAREKEIRALTTLPTTRAATSGSELLHAAEAGYCIFQRSISAIDPKSFPTCQALVFTLGAPDAAYAALSTLWALWIWGQSVPKNLRYFLTRRRLDWDWYQRGVAFALQRLRQILTPGARLLLTAPQSNTNAARATMHGLLYAGLKPQTWISCPPIGHRLSCQPSTVSSPKAVPSIQEPPTLAQIQRHAVAILKQRAEPISWRDLETLLIFDMMTAVLPELSPGNFPRLLSLENGKLAWLTEEGPLRYRPLADRLEAKVRHLLSHQARWQTDDLVAEIYSA
;
A
#
# COMPACT_ATOMS: atom_id res chain seq x y z
N MET A 1 -38.10 15.13 -0.50
CA MET A 1 -36.86 14.73 -1.21
C MET A 1 -36.49 13.35 -0.72
N GLY A 2 -36.67 12.34 -1.57
CA GLY A 2 -36.55 10.93 -1.19
C GLY A 2 -35.14 10.57 -0.74
N GLU A 3 -35.06 9.74 0.29
CA GLU A 3 -33.82 9.05 0.66
C GLU A 3 -33.37 8.23 -0.55
N LEU A 4 -32.29 8.67 -1.21
CA LEU A 4 -31.62 7.87 -2.22
C LEU A 4 -31.14 6.58 -1.54
N SER A 5 -31.86 5.48 -1.81
CA SER A 5 -31.42 4.12 -1.49
C SER A 5 -30.11 3.90 -2.25
N ILE A 6 -29.00 3.88 -1.51
CA ILE A 6 -27.71 3.50 -2.06
C ILE A 6 -27.82 2.00 -2.32
N PRO A 7 -27.42 1.49 -3.48
CA PRO A 7 -27.49 0.06 -3.76
C PRO A 7 -26.76 -0.74 -2.69
N ALA A 8 -27.41 -1.82 -2.22
CA ALA A 8 -26.88 -2.77 -1.23
C ALA A 8 -25.61 -3.51 -1.71
N LEU A 9 -25.26 -3.33 -2.98
CA LEU A 9 -24.04 -3.81 -3.63
C LEU A 9 -23.37 -2.64 -4.35
N ILE A 10 -22.17 -2.27 -3.90
CA ILE A 10 -21.29 -1.36 -4.64
C ILE A 10 -20.26 -2.23 -5.36
N PRO A 11 -20.42 -2.54 -6.67
CA PRO A 11 -19.41 -3.25 -7.43
C PRO A 11 -18.06 -2.55 -7.33
N GLY A 12 -16.99 -3.34 -7.33
CA GLY A 12 -15.64 -2.84 -7.38
C GLY A 12 -14.74 -3.77 -8.15
N THR A 13 -13.89 -3.20 -9.00
CA THR A 13 -12.93 -3.98 -9.78
C THR A 13 -11.59 -3.99 -9.06
N GLU A 14 -11.07 -5.17 -8.73
CA GLU A 14 -9.72 -5.29 -8.16
C GLU A 14 -8.68 -4.80 -9.17
N ARG A 15 -7.76 -3.96 -8.72
CA ARG A 15 -6.61 -3.50 -9.50
C ARG A 15 -5.31 -3.78 -8.75
N PRO A 16 -4.26 -4.24 -9.44
CA PRO A 16 -2.98 -4.45 -8.80
C PRO A 16 -2.39 -3.12 -8.33
N SER A 17 -1.68 -3.15 -7.21
CA SER A 17 -0.91 -1.99 -6.74
C SER A 17 0.31 -1.74 -7.65
N LEU A 18 0.38 -0.54 -8.23
CA LEU A 18 1.42 -0.12 -9.20
C LEU A 18 2.68 0.42 -8.52
N LEU A 19 3.88 0.10 -9.01
CA LEU A 19 5.18 0.60 -8.52
C LEU A 19 5.14 2.08 -8.05
N PRO A 20 5.76 2.44 -6.90
CA PRO A 20 6.71 1.65 -6.09
C PRO A 20 6.11 0.91 -4.89
N LEU A 21 6.81 -0.12 -4.43
CA LEU A 21 6.55 -0.89 -3.20
C LEU A 21 5.20 -1.62 -3.25
N SER A 22 4.87 -2.22 -4.40
CA SER A 22 3.60 -2.96 -4.61
C SER A 22 3.38 -4.07 -3.59
N ARG A 23 4.44 -4.78 -3.19
CA ARG A 23 4.36 -5.89 -2.22
C ARG A 23 3.90 -5.48 -0.81
N TYR A 24 3.95 -4.20 -0.46
CA TYR A 24 3.50 -3.67 0.84
C TYR A 24 2.05 -3.21 0.85
N ARG A 25 1.39 -3.20 -0.30
CA ARG A 25 0.10 -2.56 -0.47
C ARG A 25 -0.95 -3.60 -0.80
N PRO A 26 -2.16 -3.45 -0.25
CA PRO A 26 -3.27 -4.26 -0.71
C PRO A 26 -3.57 -3.93 -2.18
N PRO A 27 -4.28 -4.82 -2.88
CA PRO A 27 -4.93 -4.48 -4.15
C PRO A 27 -5.82 -3.24 -4.00
N GLN A 28 -5.89 -2.44 -5.06
CA GLN A 28 -6.77 -1.28 -5.11
C GLN A 28 -8.15 -1.68 -5.60
N ILE A 29 -9.13 -0.86 -5.25
CA ILE A 29 -10.53 -1.07 -5.59
C ILE A 29 -10.95 0.07 -6.48
N ALA A 30 -11.25 -0.25 -7.72
CA ALA A 30 -11.83 0.70 -8.65
C ALA A 30 -13.36 0.67 -8.59
N ASP A 31 -13.98 1.75 -9.05
CA ASP A 31 -15.41 1.99 -9.30
C ASP A 31 -16.28 2.15 -8.05
N SER A 32 -15.88 1.57 -6.91
CA SER A 32 -16.68 1.63 -5.69
C SER A 32 -16.75 3.02 -5.07
N ILE A 33 -15.65 3.78 -5.12
CA ILE A 33 -15.61 5.14 -4.57
C ILE A 33 -16.42 6.07 -5.48
N ARG A 34 -16.28 5.90 -6.80
CA ARG A 34 -17.07 6.60 -7.81
C ARG A 34 -18.57 6.49 -7.52
N GLN A 35 -19.09 5.29 -7.38
CA GLN A 35 -20.52 5.07 -7.18
C GLN A 35 -21.02 5.68 -5.85
N PHE A 36 -20.25 5.57 -4.77
CA PHE A 36 -20.56 6.23 -3.50
C PHE A 36 -20.65 7.76 -3.68
N LEU A 37 -19.68 8.36 -4.37
CA LEU A 37 -19.61 9.81 -4.55
C LEU A 37 -20.70 10.32 -5.50
N GLU A 38 -21.05 9.57 -6.55
CA GLU A 38 -22.18 9.89 -7.44
C GLU A 38 -23.50 10.02 -6.65
N ALA A 39 -23.72 9.12 -5.67
CA ALA A 39 -24.93 9.12 -4.84
C ALA A 39 -24.90 10.14 -3.67
N SER A 40 -23.70 10.60 -3.28
CA SER A 40 -23.50 11.31 -2.01
C SER A 40 -23.05 12.76 -2.14
N THR A 41 -22.61 13.17 -3.34
CA THR A 41 -21.98 14.48 -3.59
C THR A 41 -22.38 15.02 -4.96
N HIS A 42 -22.16 16.30 -5.20
CA HIS A 42 -22.34 16.99 -6.47
C HIS A 42 -20.99 17.41 -7.09
N ALA A 43 -21.00 17.81 -8.36
CA ALA A 43 -19.82 18.39 -8.99
C ALA A 43 -19.37 19.65 -8.22
N GLY A 44 -18.06 19.82 -8.04
CA GLY A 44 -17.48 20.92 -7.26
C GLY A 44 -17.38 20.66 -5.75
N ASP A 45 -18.09 19.66 -5.22
CA ASP A 45 -18.00 19.30 -3.79
C ASP A 45 -16.58 18.89 -3.39
N LEU A 46 -16.23 19.20 -2.15
CA LEU A 46 -14.99 18.78 -1.52
C LEU A 46 -15.16 17.42 -0.85
N VAL A 47 -14.31 16.48 -1.28
CA VAL A 47 -14.26 15.12 -0.75
C VAL A 47 -12.93 14.94 -0.01
N LEU A 48 -13.04 14.58 1.25
CA LEU A 48 -11.88 14.33 2.10
C LEU A 48 -11.47 12.86 2.03
N LEU A 49 -10.22 12.61 1.67
CA LEU A 49 -9.62 11.28 1.58
C LEU A 49 -8.59 11.12 2.69
N ALA A 50 -8.79 10.16 3.59
CA ALA A 50 -7.93 9.93 4.76
C ALA A 50 -7.67 8.43 5.02
N GLY A 51 -6.68 8.13 5.86
CA GLY A 51 -6.24 6.76 6.15
C GLY A 51 -5.14 6.30 5.19
N ASP A 52 -5.17 5.03 4.76
CA ASP A 52 -4.22 4.49 3.77
C ASP A 52 -4.65 4.80 2.33
N VAL A 53 -4.74 6.10 2.03
CA VAL A 53 -5.23 6.61 0.74
C VAL A 53 -4.33 6.15 -0.41
N GLU A 54 -4.96 5.73 -1.50
CA GLU A 54 -4.35 5.35 -2.78
C GLU A 54 -4.81 6.24 -3.93
N ALA A 55 -4.04 6.24 -5.03
CA ALA A 55 -4.31 7.08 -6.19
C ALA A 55 -5.67 6.84 -6.84
N GLN A 56 -6.17 5.59 -6.84
CA GLN A 56 -7.48 5.26 -7.40
C GLN A 56 -8.62 6.08 -6.77
N ALA A 57 -8.60 6.24 -5.44
CA ALA A 57 -9.60 7.05 -4.72
C ALA A 57 -9.57 8.52 -5.17
N VAL A 58 -8.36 9.06 -5.36
CA VAL A 58 -8.18 10.44 -5.83
C VAL A 58 -8.65 10.59 -7.27
N ALA A 59 -8.25 9.67 -8.14
CA ALA A 59 -8.60 9.70 -9.55
C ALA A 59 -10.11 9.61 -9.77
N GLU A 60 -10.81 8.72 -9.08
CA GLU A 60 -12.27 8.59 -9.18
C GLU A 60 -12.99 9.85 -8.70
N THR A 61 -12.55 10.42 -7.58
CA THR A 61 -13.11 11.67 -7.04
C THR A 61 -13.00 12.79 -8.08
N VAL A 62 -11.81 12.98 -8.64
CA VAL A 62 -11.55 14.07 -9.60
C VAL A 62 -12.24 13.83 -10.93
N LYS A 63 -12.25 12.60 -11.46
CA LYS A 63 -12.93 12.25 -12.73
C LYS A 63 -14.43 12.46 -12.67
N LEU A 64 -15.01 12.42 -11.48
CA LEU A 64 -16.40 12.82 -11.25
C LEU A 64 -16.61 14.33 -11.20
N GLY A 65 -15.58 15.15 -11.33
CA GLY A 65 -15.71 16.60 -11.22
C GLY A 65 -15.77 17.10 -9.76
N ARG A 66 -15.33 16.30 -8.78
CA ARG A 66 -15.23 16.71 -7.36
C ARG A 66 -13.81 17.18 -7.03
N LYS A 67 -13.67 17.91 -5.92
CA LYS A 67 -12.39 18.41 -5.42
C LYS A 67 -11.85 17.48 -4.33
N ALA A 68 -10.76 16.79 -4.60
CA ALA A 68 -10.19 15.81 -3.66
C ALA A 68 -9.17 16.45 -2.71
N VAL A 69 -9.41 16.33 -1.41
CA VAL A 69 -8.43 16.70 -0.37
C VAL A 69 -7.84 15.43 0.20
N VAL A 70 -6.54 15.20 -0.01
CA VAL A 70 -5.84 14.02 0.49
C VAL A 70 -5.05 14.37 1.74
N LEU A 71 -5.34 13.71 2.85
CA LEU A 71 -4.56 13.82 4.08
C LEU A 71 -3.47 12.76 4.12
N CYS A 72 -2.27 13.14 3.71
CA CYS A 72 -1.14 12.22 3.65
C CYS A 72 0.15 12.95 4.04
N ARG A 73 0.80 12.50 5.10
CA ARG A 73 2.06 13.10 5.60
C ARG A 73 3.31 12.30 5.26
N HIS A 74 3.18 11.05 4.81
CA HIS A 74 4.33 10.18 4.59
C HIS A 74 4.87 10.37 3.16
N PRO A 75 6.12 10.84 2.96
CA PRO A 75 6.66 11.16 1.63
C PRO A 75 6.58 10.01 0.62
N VAL A 76 6.82 8.77 1.06
CA VAL A 76 6.67 7.58 0.20
C VAL A 76 5.22 7.40 -0.30
N GLN A 77 4.20 7.64 0.53
CA GLN A 77 2.80 7.53 0.12
C GLN A 77 2.41 8.70 -0.79
N ILE A 78 2.88 9.91 -0.49
CA ILE A 78 2.71 11.09 -1.37
C ILE A 78 3.28 10.79 -2.77
N LEU A 79 4.50 10.26 -2.83
CA LEU A 79 5.16 9.88 -4.08
C LEU A 79 4.34 8.85 -4.86
N ARG A 80 3.83 7.80 -4.19
CA ARG A 80 2.97 6.78 -4.80
C ARG A 80 1.74 7.40 -5.46
N ILE A 81 1.04 8.27 -4.74
CA ILE A 81 -0.16 8.95 -5.24
C ILE A 81 0.20 9.81 -6.45
N GLN A 82 1.22 10.66 -6.34
CA GLN A 82 1.64 11.54 -7.43
C GLN A 82 2.08 10.77 -8.68
N LEU A 83 2.82 9.68 -8.52
CA LEU A 83 3.32 8.88 -9.65
C LEU A 83 2.21 8.14 -10.40
N ALA A 84 1.13 7.77 -9.71
CA ALA A 84 -0.01 7.10 -10.33
C ALA A 84 -1.00 8.07 -10.99
N LEU A 85 -1.11 9.30 -10.47
CA LEU A 85 -1.97 10.35 -11.03
C LEU A 85 -1.30 11.10 -12.20
N ASP A 86 0.00 11.34 -12.11
CA ASP A 86 0.82 12.09 -13.07
C ASP A 86 2.14 11.33 -13.35
N PRO A 87 2.08 10.25 -14.15
CA PRO A 87 3.25 9.48 -14.53
C PRO A 87 4.15 10.17 -15.56
N ALA A 88 5.45 9.92 -15.44
CA ALA A 88 6.40 10.29 -16.47
C ALA A 88 6.28 9.38 -17.71
N PRO A 89 6.51 9.92 -18.92
CA PRO A 89 6.69 9.10 -20.10
C PRO A 89 7.79 8.05 -19.90
N VAL A 90 7.60 6.84 -20.40
CA VAL A 90 8.56 5.73 -20.25
C VAL A 90 9.95 6.12 -20.78
N SER A 91 10.00 6.83 -21.89
CA SER A 91 11.25 7.35 -22.48
C SER A 91 11.98 8.32 -21.55
N GLU A 92 11.26 9.20 -20.84
CA GLU A 92 11.86 10.10 -19.85
C GLU A 92 12.40 9.34 -18.64
N VAL A 93 11.73 8.28 -18.20
CA VAL A 93 12.21 7.42 -17.10
C VAL A 93 13.48 6.68 -17.50
N GLN A 94 13.52 6.12 -18.70
CA GLN A 94 14.71 5.47 -19.25
C GLN A 94 15.88 6.47 -19.36
N ALA A 95 15.63 7.65 -19.94
CA ALA A 95 16.64 8.70 -20.03
C ALA A 95 17.13 9.17 -18.65
N ALA A 96 16.25 9.27 -17.65
CA ALA A 96 16.63 9.60 -16.29
C ALA A 96 17.55 8.55 -15.65
N LEU A 97 17.27 7.27 -15.86
CA LEU A 97 18.12 6.17 -15.37
C LEU A 97 19.47 6.15 -16.11
N THR A 98 19.49 6.35 -17.42
CA THR A 98 20.74 6.47 -18.20
C THR A 98 21.60 7.62 -17.71
N ARG A 99 21.02 8.83 -17.55
CA ARG A 99 21.75 10.00 -17.03
C ARG A 99 22.29 9.77 -15.62
N LEU A 100 21.57 9.04 -14.78
CA LEU A 100 22.09 8.63 -13.47
C LEU A 100 23.29 7.70 -13.63
N GLY A 101 23.23 6.73 -14.55
CA GLY A 101 24.31 5.80 -14.87
C GLY A 101 25.56 6.48 -15.42
N ASP A 102 25.39 7.56 -16.18
CA ASP A 102 26.48 8.33 -16.81
C ASP A 102 27.21 9.26 -15.84
N THR A 103 26.63 9.53 -14.66
CA THR A 103 27.29 10.36 -13.64
C THR A 103 28.62 9.74 -13.21
N LEU A 104 29.67 10.55 -13.06
CA LEU A 104 31.01 10.02 -12.80
C LEU A 104 31.21 9.59 -11.33
N LYS A 105 31.89 8.45 -11.15
CA LYS A 105 32.44 7.95 -9.89
C LYS A 105 33.85 7.43 -10.13
N SER A 106 34.83 8.07 -9.50
CA SER A 106 36.24 7.67 -9.62
C SER A 106 36.73 7.58 -11.08
N GLY A 107 36.37 8.58 -11.90
CA GLY A 107 36.81 8.67 -13.31
C GLY A 107 36.03 7.82 -14.31
N GLN A 108 35.03 7.05 -13.88
CA GLN A 108 34.20 6.21 -14.77
C GLN A 108 32.69 6.44 -14.53
N PRO A 109 31.82 6.08 -15.49
CA PRO A 109 30.37 6.10 -15.29
C PRO A 109 29.92 5.28 -14.08
N LEU A 110 28.95 5.79 -13.31
CA LEU A 110 28.41 5.15 -12.11
C LEU A 110 27.91 3.73 -12.38
N PHE A 111 27.22 3.53 -13.51
CA PHE A 111 26.77 2.20 -13.92
C PHE A 111 27.93 1.21 -14.00
N LYS A 112 29.01 1.60 -14.69
CA LYS A 112 30.20 0.77 -14.86
C LYS A 112 30.88 0.50 -13.53
N HIS A 113 30.99 1.52 -12.67
CA HIS A 113 31.50 1.36 -11.31
C HIS A 113 30.71 0.30 -10.52
N ILE A 114 29.38 0.36 -10.53
CA ILE A 114 28.53 -0.61 -9.81
C ILE A 114 28.62 -2.01 -10.44
N GLN A 115 28.69 -2.11 -11.77
CA GLN A 115 28.91 -3.39 -12.44
C GLN A 115 30.22 -4.04 -12.03
N ASP A 116 31.30 -3.26 -11.93
CA ASP A 116 32.60 -3.77 -11.54
C ASP A 116 32.59 -4.29 -10.09
N LEU A 117 31.86 -3.63 -9.18
CA LEU A 117 31.64 -4.13 -7.80
C LEU A 117 30.90 -5.48 -7.74
N ASN A 118 30.17 -5.84 -8.80
CA ASN A 118 29.40 -7.08 -8.92
C ASN A 118 30.00 -8.03 -9.98
N SER A 119 31.23 -7.76 -10.42
CA SER A 119 31.93 -8.59 -11.38
C SER A 119 32.40 -9.89 -10.73
N THR A 120 32.18 -11.01 -11.40
CA THR A 120 32.58 -12.35 -10.92
C THR A 120 32.80 -13.29 -12.12
N GLN A 121 33.30 -14.50 -11.86
CA GLN A 121 33.44 -15.54 -12.87
C GLN A 121 32.15 -16.37 -12.99
N CYS A 122 31.78 -16.75 -14.22
CA CYS A 122 30.67 -17.65 -14.46
C CYS A 122 30.98 -19.06 -13.92
N PRO A 123 30.10 -19.69 -13.10
CA PRO A 123 30.35 -21.02 -12.55
C PRO A 123 30.37 -22.12 -13.62
N LYS A 124 29.79 -21.89 -14.80
CA LYS A 124 29.74 -22.86 -15.91
C LYS A 124 30.94 -22.76 -16.85
N CYS A 125 31.29 -21.56 -17.32
CA CYS A 125 32.29 -21.38 -18.38
C CYS A 125 33.52 -20.53 -17.98
N GLY A 126 33.61 -20.10 -16.71
CA GLY A 126 34.75 -19.33 -16.17
C GLY A 126 34.89 -17.90 -16.69
N SER A 127 34.13 -17.49 -17.71
CA SER A 127 34.23 -16.12 -18.25
C SER A 127 33.73 -15.08 -17.26
N ARG A 128 34.25 -13.85 -17.37
CA ARG A 128 33.77 -12.70 -16.60
C ARG A 128 32.27 -12.47 -16.86
N ALA A 129 31.52 -12.30 -15.79
CA ALA A 129 30.07 -12.12 -15.78
C ALA A 129 29.67 -11.15 -14.66
N THR A 130 28.41 -10.70 -14.68
CA THR A 130 27.86 -9.84 -13.64
C THR A 130 26.97 -10.66 -12.73
N ALA A 131 27.23 -10.61 -11.42
CA ALA A 131 26.38 -11.23 -10.43
C ALA A 131 25.01 -10.55 -10.43
N ARG A 132 23.95 -11.37 -10.54
CA ARG A 132 22.57 -10.95 -10.24
C ARG A 132 22.36 -10.87 -8.74
N TRP A 133 22.93 -11.84 -8.02
CA TRP A 133 22.97 -11.86 -6.57
C TRP A 133 24.08 -12.78 -6.05
N PHE A 134 24.45 -12.55 -4.80
CA PHE A 134 25.21 -13.48 -3.96
C PHE A 134 24.30 -13.97 -2.83
N ALA A 135 24.29 -15.28 -2.57
CA ALA A 135 23.61 -15.86 -1.41
C ALA A 135 24.58 -15.94 -0.24
N TRP A 136 24.16 -15.42 0.91
CA TRP A 136 24.95 -15.32 2.12
C TRP A 136 24.44 -16.25 3.18
N ASP A 137 25.36 -16.81 3.95
CA ASP A 137 25.05 -17.48 5.20
C ASP A 137 25.41 -16.52 6.35
N ARG A 138 24.39 -16.18 7.15
CA ARG A 138 24.50 -15.19 8.22
C ARG A 138 25.41 -15.65 9.36
N GLU A 139 25.55 -16.96 9.59
CA GLU A 139 26.36 -17.50 10.68
C GLU A 139 27.84 -17.50 10.31
N THR A 140 28.16 -17.92 9.08
CA THR A 140 29.54 -17.88 8.57
C THR A 140 30.00 -16.46 8.21
N GLY A 141 29.06 -15.56 7.88
CA GLY A 141 29.38 -14.18 7.52
C GLY A 141 30.00 -14.03 6.13
N HIS A 142 29.87 -15.03 5.25
CA HIS A 142 30.40 -15.03 3.89
C HIS A 142 29.34 -15.47 2.86
N PRO A 143 29.46 -15.05 1.58
CA PRO A 143 28.66 -15.61 0.52
C PRO A 143 29.07 -17.06 0.24
N TYR A 144 28.12 -17.93 -0.12
CA TYR A 144 28.37 -19.34 -0.43
C TYR A 144 27.90 -19.76 -1.83
N ALA A 145 26.92 -19.05 -2.40
CA ALA A 145 26.47 -19.25 -3.77
C ALA A 145 26.29 -17.92 -4.50
N LYS A 146 26.28 -17.97 -5.83
CA LYS A 146 26.04 -16.82 -6.70
C LYS A 146 25.19 -17.23 -7.89
N ARG A 147 24.43 -16.26 -8.41
CA ARG A 147 23.82 -16.35 -9.73
C ARG A 147 24.30 -15.22 -10.60
N VAL A 148 24.66 -15.52 -11.84
CA VAL A 148 25.27 -14.58 -12.76
C VAL A 148 24.50 -14.49 -14.07
N LEU A 149 24.49 -13.29 -14.67
CA LEU A 149 24.12 -13.08 -16.07
C LEU A 149 25.38 -13.24 -16.91
N CYS A 150 25.51 -14.37 -17.60
CA CYS A 150 26.72 -14.69 -18.36
C CYS A 150 26.58 -14.29 -19.84
N PRO A 151 27.45 -13.39 -20.35
CA PRO A 151 27.39 -12.98 -21.75
C PRO A 151 27.78 -14.09 -22.73
N ARG A 152 28.50 -15.13 -22.27
CA ARG A 152 28.93 -16.27 -23.10
C ARG A 152 27.94 -17.43 -23.10
N CYS A 153 27.31 -17.71 -21.97
CA CYS A 153 26.32 -18.80 -21.88
C CYS A 153 24.94 -18.36 -22.37
N HIS A 154 24.68 -17.06 -22.49
CA HIS A 154 23.36 -16.47 -22.82
C HIS A 154 22.22 -16.90 -21.88
N GLU A 155 22.56 -17.45 -20.72
CA GLU A 155 21.65 -17.96 -19.71
C GLU A 155 22.12 -17.55 -18.32
N GLU A 156 21.19 -17.50 -17.37
CA GLU A 156 21.55 -17.39 -15.95
C GLU A 156 22.24 -18.66 -15.49
N GLN A 157 23.36 -18.49 -14.79
CA GLN A 157 24.11 -19.61 -14.24
C GLN A 157 24.21 -19.43 -12.73
N GLU A 158 23.87 -20.48 -11.99
CA GLU A 158 23.99 -20.54 -10.54
C GLU A 158 25.07 -21.55 -10.16
N GLY A 159 25.83 -21.24 -9.11
CA GLY A 159 26.87 -22.12 -8.61
C GLY A 159 27.58 -21.55 -7.38
N PRO A 160 28.63 -22.24 -6.91
CA PRO A 160 29.39 -21.80 -5.74
C PRO A 160 30.12 -20.48 -6.02
N VAL A 161 30.35 -19.71 -4.96
CA VAL A 161 31.27 -18.58 -5.03
C VAL A 161 32.72 -19.05 -5.17
N THR A 162 33.56 -18.18 -5.72
CA THR A 162 35.02 -18.38 -5.78
C THR A 162 35.70 -17.78 -4.55
N PRO A 163 36.95 -18.16 -4.24
CA PRO A 163 37.73 -17.48 -3.20
C PRO A 163 37.85 -15.96 -3.45
N GLU A 164 37.96 -15.54 -4.70
CA GLU A 164 37.98 -14.14 -5.12
C GLU A 164 36.68 -13.41 -4.74
N ASP A 165 35.51 -14.05 -4.89
CA ASP A 165 34.23 -13.48 -4.49
C ASP A 165 34.13 -13.24 -2.98
N ILE A 166 34.66 -14.17 -2.17
CA ILE A 166 34.69 -14.07 -0.71
C ILE A 166 35.61 -12.93 -0.28
N GLN A 167 36.80 -12.84 -0.89
CA GLN A 167 37.74 -11.74 -0.65
C GLN A 167 37.12 -10.38 -1.00
N ASN A 168 36.56 -10.27 -2.21
CA ASN A 168 35.87 -9.05 -2.67
C ASN A 168 34.68 -8.67 -1.77
N ALA A 169 34.03 -9.63 -1.12
CA ALA A 169 32.97 -9.34 -0.15
C ALA A 169 33.52 -8.81 1.18
N GLY A 170 34.69 -9.29 1.61
CA GLY A 170 35.38 -8.88 2.84
C GLY A 170 36.03 -7.50 2.81
N ASP A 171 36.33 -6.97 1.62
CA ASP A 171 36.99 -5.67 1.44
C ASP A 171 36.16 -4.45 1.88
N PHE A 172 34.90 -4.65 2.23
CA PHE A 172 34.01 -3.57 2.61
C PHE A 172 33.84 -3.47 4.13
N PRO A 173 34.34 -2.39 4.78
CA PRO A 173 34.23 -2.25 6.23
C PRO A 173 32.77 -2.11 6.68
N VAL A 174 32.32 -3.02 7.55
CA VAL A 174 30.91 -3.15 8.00
C VAL A 174 30.43 -1.97 8.86
N LYS A 175 31.32 -1.37 9.68
CA LYS A 175 30.94 -0.35 10.68
C LYS A 175 31.83 0.90 10.74
N THR A 176 32.84 0.98 9.87
CA THR A 176 33.89 2.02 9.94
C THR A 176 34.12 2.74 8.61
N GLY A 177 33.40 2.38 7.55
CA GLY A 177 33.53 3.03 6.25
C GLY A 177 32.86 4.40 6.19
N LEU A 178 33.43 5.33 5.42
CA LEU A 178 32.86 6.66 5.18
C LEU A 178 31.37 6.60 4.76
N THR A 179 31.04 5.70 3.84
CA THR A 179 29.65 5.49 3.37
C THR A 179 28.71 5.12 4.52
N TYR A 180 29.14 4.25 5.43
CA TYR A 180 28.35 3.88 6.60
C TYR A 180 28.06 5.09 7.48
N HIS A 181 29.08 5.92 7.77
CA HIS A 181 28.90 7.13 8.55
C HIS A 181 28.03 8.18 7.86
N ILE A 182 28.10 8.31 6.52
CA ILE A 182 27.19 9.16 5.74
C ILE A 182 25.75 8.67 5.86
N ALA A 183 25.51 7.37 5.68
CA ALA A 183 24.19 6.77 5.78
C ALA A 183 23.59 6.95 7.18
N LEU A 184 24.39 6.74 8.23
CA LEU A 184 23.98 6.89 9.61
C LEU A 184 23.73 8.37 10.00
N GLY A 185 24.61 9.28 9.55
CA GLY A 185 24.52 10.71 9.86
C GLY A 185 23.28 11.40 9.28
N LYS A 186 22.68 10.84 8.21
CA LYS A 186 21.38 11.29 7.70
C LYS A 186 20.20 10.95 8.63
N LEU A 187 20.36 9.97 9.52
CA LEU A 187 19.28 9.42 10.33
C LEU A 187 19.28 9.96 11.75
N ALA A 188 20.45 9.96 12.40
CA ALA A 188 20.61 10.32 13.80
C ALA A 188 21.98 10.89 14.12
N ARG A 189 22.06 11.59 15.24
CA ARG A 189 23.32 12.03 15.86
C ARG A 189 23.88 10.91 16.74
N ALA A 190 25.18 10.96 17.02
CA ALA A 190 25.82 9.98 17.91
C ALA A 190 25.22 9.95 19.32
N THR A 191 24.63 11.07 19.78
CA THR A 191 23.96 11.19 21.08
C THR A 191 22.49 10.78 21.08
N ASP A 192 21.96 10.28 19.96
CA ASP A 192 20.56 9.85 19.89
C ASP A 192 20.34 8.62 20.80
N PRO A 193 19.39 8.64 21.75
CA PRO A 193 19.13 7.51 22.65
C PRO A 193 18.79 6.20 21.91
N ALA A 194 18.32 6.28 20.68
CA ALA A 194 17.97 5.12 19.86
C ALA A 194 19.05 4.74 18.84
N ILE A 195 20.27 5.27 18.96
CA ILE A 195 21.35 5.09 17.97
C ILE A 195 21.63 3.61 17.67
N ASP A 196 21.69 2.74 18.68
CA ASP A 196 21.94 1.30 18.51
C ASP A 196 20.93 0.62 17.60
N ARG A 197 19.68 1.06 17.69
CA ARG A 197 18.62 0.53 16.84
C ARG A 197 18.74 1.07 15.41
N ILE A 198 19.06 2.35 15.26
CA ILE A 198 19.24 2.97 13.95
C ILE A 198 20.41 2.32 13.22
N ILE A 199 21.50 2.01 13.94
CA ILE A 199 22.62 1.22 13.43
C ILE A 199 22.14 -0.13 12.89
N LYS A 200 21.28 -0.84 13.63
CA LYS A 200 20.69 -2.12 13.16
C LYS A 200 19.86 -1.97 11.89
N LEU A 201 19.19 -0.84 11.69
CA LEU A 201 18.45 -0.55 10.45
C LEU A 201 19.39 -0.30 9.27
N VAL A 202 20.48 0.42 9.47
CA VAL A 202 21.52 0.62 8.44
C VAL A 202 22.18 -0.71 8.07
N GLN A 203 22.36 -1.60 9.05
CA GLN A 203 22.93 -2.95 8.88
C GLN A 203 21.97 -3.95 8.21
N LEU A 204 20.76 -3.52 7.82
CA LEU A 204 19.92 -4.30 6.92
C LEU A 204 20.43 -4.30 5.47
N TYR A 205 21.55 -3.64 5.19
CA TYR A 205 22.22 -3.67 3.91
C TYR A 205 23.62 -4.22 4.10
N THR A 206 24.04 -5.07 3.17
CA THR A 206 25.45 -5.44 3.11
C THR A 206 26.28 -4.19 2.80
N PRO A 207 27.56 -4.17 3.21
CA PRO A 207 28.41 -3.01 2.97
C PRO A 207 28.50 -2.61 1.48
N ARG A 208 28.53 -3.60 0.57
CA ARG A 208 28.51 -3.40 -0.88
C ARG A 208 27.23 -2.72 -1.34
N ASN A 209 26.07 -3.23 -0.92
CA ASN A 209 24.77 -2.65 -1.29
C ASN A 209 24.58 -1.25 -0.69
N LEU A 210 24.97 -1.05 0.57
CA LEU A 210 24.92 0.26 1.22
C LEU A 210 25.77 1.29 0.46
N ARG A 211 26.98 0.91 0.03
CA ARG A 211 27.84 1.75 -0.81
C ARG A 211 27.17 2.14 -2.12
N CYS A 212 26.67 1.17 -2.87
CA CYS A 212 25.99 1.43 -4.13
C CYS A 212 24.79 2.37 -3.96
N LEU A 213 23.93 2.09 -2.97
CA LEU A 213 22.74 2.88 -2.68
C LEU A 213 23.08 4.32 -2.28
N MET A 214 24.09 4.53 -1.43
CA MET A 214 24.50 5.89 -1.04
C MET A 214 25.17 6.64 -2.20
N ASP A 215 25.97 5.95 -3.03
CA ASP A 215 26.55 6.57 -4.24
C ASP A 215 25.46 7.02 -5.23
N ILE A 216 24.42 6.21 -5.42
CA ILE A 216 23.22 6.55 -6.21
C ILE A 216 22.48 7.75 -5.60
N LEU A 217 22.16 7.68 -4.30
CA LEU A 217 21.38 8.73 -3.61
C LEU A 217 22.10 10.08 -3.58
N ASN A 218 23.43 10.09 -3.48
CA ASN A 218 24.22 11.34 -3.49
C ASN A 218 24.33 11.96 -4.89
N ARG A 219 24.20 11.16 -5.95
CA ARG A 219 24.27 11.60 -7.36
C ARG A 219 22.92 11.97 -7.94
N MET A 220 21.85 11.31 -7.51
CA MET A 220 20.48 11.56 -7.99
C MET A 220 20.10 13.06 -8.02
N PRO A 221 20.43 13.90 -7.00
CA PRO A 221 20.12 15.33 -7.06
C PRO A 221 20.78 16.07 -8.24
N GLN A 222 21.96 15.62 -8.67
CA GLN A 222 22.82 16.22 -9.71
C GLN A 222 22.30 15.93 -11.13
N VAL A 223 21.44 14.92 -11.27
CA VAL A 223 20.86 14.53 -12.57
C VAL A 223 19.79 15.54 -12.99
N GLN A 224 19.99 16.21 -14.12
CA GLN A 224 19.01 17.12 -14.70
C GLN A 224 17.91 16.32 -15.40
N VAL A 225 16.69 16.35 -14.86
CA VAL A 225 15.50 15.65 -15.35
C VAL A 225 14.25 16.47 -15.02
N THR A 226 13.16 16.21 -15.73
CA THR A 226 11.85 16.81 -15.42
C THR A 226 11.39 16.41 -14.01
N PRO A 227 10.53 17.20 -13.35
CA PRO A 227 10.01 16.84 -12.02
C PRO A 227 9.27 15.49 -12.01
N VAL A 228 8.54 15.17 -13.08
CA VAL A 228 7.81 13.90 -13.22
C VAL A 228 8.77 12.72 -13.36
N ALA A 229 9.82 12.84 -14.20
CA ALA A 229 10.85 11.82 -14.34
C ALA A 229 11.67 11.65 -13.06
N ARG A 230 11.92 12.73 -12.31
CA ARG A 230 12.56 12.66 -10.99
C ARG A 230 11.75 11.85 -9.99
N ARG A 231 10.42 12.02 -9.95
CA ARG A 231 9.55 11.18 -9.10
C ARG A 231 9.61 9.71 -9.50
N ALA A 232 9.58 9.42 -10.81
CA ALA A 232 9.74 8.07 -11.30
C ALA A 232 11.10 7.46 -10.93
N LEU A 233 12.19 8.20 -11.08
CA LEU A 233 13.54 7.76 -10.68
C LEU A 233 13.62 7.45 -9.19
N ILE A 234 13.04 8.30 -8.32
CA ILE A 234 12.96 8.02 -6.88
C ILE A 234 12.17 6.74 -6.60
N ALA A 235 11.10 6.48 -7.36
CA ALA A 235 10.31 5.26 -7.23
C ALA A 235 11.13 4.00 -7.60
N LEU A 236 11.98 4.07 -8.63
CA LEU A 236 12.92 2.99 -8.96
C LEU A 236 13.92 2.76 -7.82
N ILE A 237 14.47 3.85 -7.26
CA ILE A 237 15.42 3.79 -6.13
C ILE A 237 14.75 3.19 -4.89
N LEU A 238 13.47 3.46 -4.63
CA LEU A 238 12.73 2.84 -3.53
C LEU A 238 12.60 1.32 -3.69
N GLU A 239 12.37 0.82 -4.91
CA GLU A 239 12.36 -0.63 -5.17
C GLU A 239 13.74 -1.24 -4.92
N ALA A 240 14.82 -0.54 -5.30
CA ALA A 240 16.19 -1.00 -5.04
C ALA A 240 16.56 -0.94 -3.55
N LEU A 241 16.11 0.08 -2.81
CA LEU A 241 16.27 0.18 -1.35
C LEU A 241 15.55 -0.98 -0.63
N ASP A 242 14.35 -1.31 -1.09
CA ASP A 242 13.57 -2.40 -0.50
C ASP A 242 14.17 -3.78 -0.76
N ARG A 243 14.43 -4.09 -2.03
CA ARG A 243 14.90 -5.40 -2.49
C ARG A 243 16.41 -5.59 -2.31
N GLY A 244 17.16 -4.51 -2.14
CA GLY A 244 18.60 -4.52 -1.88
C GLY A 244 18.99 -4.78 -0.42
N SER A 245 18.01 -4.94 0.47
CA SER A 245 18.23 -5.31 1.87
C SER A 245 18.49 -6.81 2.03
N VAL A 246 19.14 -7.18 3.14
CA VAL A 246 19.39 -8.57 3.56
C VAL A 246 18.13 -9.31 4.02
N LEU A 247 16.95 -8.68 3.92
CA LEU A 247 15.67 -9.28 4.32
C LEU A 247 15.09 -10.22 3.24
N SER A 248 15.74 -10.32 2.08
CA SER A 248 15.35 -11.24 1.02
C SER A 248 15.89 -12.65 1.31
N PRO A 249 15.04 -13.63 1.63
CA PRO A 249 15.49 -15.01 1.87
C PRO A 249 16.04 -15.66 0.59
N TYR A 250 16.96 -16.61 0.76
CA TYR A 250 17.43 -17.50 -0.29
C TYR A 250 16.47 -18.68 -0.46
N GLU A 251 16.23 -19.14 -1.70
CA GLU A 251 15.33 -20.27 -2.05
C GLU A 251 13.86 -20.14 -1.62
N GLU A 252 13.45 -18.99 -1.09
CA GLU A 252 12.06 -18.72 -0.72
C GLU A 252 11.40 -17.71 -1.68
N PRO A 253 10.07 -17.80 -1.88
CA PRO A 253 9.34 -16.80 -2.65
C PRO A 253 9.54 -15.40 -2.09
N GLU A 254 9.73 -14.43 -2.99
CA GLU A 254 9.88 -13.05 -2.60
C GLU A 254 8.57 -12.51 -2.01
N ARG A 255 8.58 -12.21 -0.71
CA ARG A 255 7.44 -11.67 0.04
C ARG A 255 7.84 -10.35 0.68
N ARG A 256 6.84 -9.54 1.07
CA ARG A 256 7.13 -8.36 1.90
C ARG A 256 7.74 -8.79 3.25
N PRO A 257 8.82 -8.13 3.71
CA PRO A 257 9.33 -8.34 5.05
C PRO A 257 8.28 -8.01 6.12
N ARG A 258 7.97 -8.97 6.99
CA ARG A 258 7.12 -8.78 8.19
C ARG A 258 7.93 -8.60 9.47
N SER A 259 9.25 -8.82 9.38
CA SER A 259 10.21 -8.72 10.47
C SER A 259 11.48 -8.06 9.94
N LEU A 260 12.16 -7.32 10.80
CA LEU A 260 13.46 -6.72 10.52
C LEU A 260 14.62 -7.63 10.98
N ARG A 261 14.33 -8.92 11.24
CA ARG A 261 15.35 -9.92 11.49
C ARG A 261 15.76 -10.53 10.15
N PRO A 262 17.04 -10.45 9.75
CA PRO A 262 17.53 -11.14 8.57
C PRO A 262 17.34 -12.67 8.71
N PRO A 263 17.00 -13.38 7.62
CA PRO A 263 16.96 -14.84 7.63
C PRO A 263 18.37 -15.44 7.83
N SER A 264 18.46 -16.74 8.10
CA SER A 264 19.76 -17.44 8.21
C SER A 264 20.53 -17.40 6.89
N ARG A 265 19.82 -17.54 5.77
CA ARG A 265 20.36 -17.40 4.42
C ARG A 265 19.61 -16.32 3.65
N PHE A 266 20.33 -15.37 3.09
CA PHE A 266 19.75 -14.21 2.41
C PHE A 266 20.43 -13.90 1.09
N LEU A 267 19.77 -13.09 0.27
CA LEU A 267 20.26 -12.62 -1.02
C LEU A 267 20.82 -11.20 -0.90
N GLU A 268 22.10 -11.01 -1.21
CA GLU A 268 22.66 -9.73 -1.59
C GLU A 268 22.43 -9.53 -3.09
N ARG A 269 21.44 -8.71 -3.44
CA ARG A 269 21.07 -8.45 -4.85
C ARG A 269 21.87 -7.28 -5.42
N ASN A 270 22.22 -7.38 -6.71
CA ASN A 270 22.86 -6.31 -7.44
C ASN A 270 21.91 -5.10 -7.58
N ILE A 271 22.31 -3.98 -6.98
CA ILE A 271 21.50 -2.75 -6.91
C ILE A 271 21.20 -2.15 -8.28
N TRP A 272 22.12 -2.21 -9.24
CA TRP A 272 21.88 -1.64 -10.56
C TRP A 272 20.84 -2.45 -11.34
N LEU A 273 20.97 -3.78 -11.32
CA LEU A 273 19.98 -4.65 -11.96
C LEU A 273 18.60 -4.51 -11.32
N LEU A 274 18.50 -4.22 -10.02
CA LEU A 274 17.23 -3.89 -9.37
C LEU A 274 16.60 -2.60 -9.92
N LEU A 275 17.40 -1.58 -10.26
CA LEU A 275 16.90 -0.35 -10.89
C LEU A 275 16.39 -0.60 -12.31
N GLU A 276 17.12 -1.40 -13.10
CA GLU A 276 16.72 -1.78 -14.47
C GLU A 276 15.46 -2.64 -14.47
N ASP A 277 15.36 -3.62 -13.56
CA ASP A 277 14.16 -4.43 -13.36
C ASP A 277 12.97 -3.56 -12.94
N ALA A 278 13.19 -2.57 -12.07
CA ALA A 278 12.15 -1.61 -11.67
C ALA A 278 11.72 -0.72 -12.84
N ALA A 279 12.63 -0.24 -13.68
CA ALA A 279 12.32 0.55 -14.87
C ALA A 279 11.49 -0.26 -15.88
N THR A 280 11.85 -1.53 -16.07
CA THR A 280 11.11 -2.47 -16.92
C THR A 280 9.70 -2.69 -16.40
N ARG A 281 9.53 -2.87 -15.08
CA ARG A 281 8.21 -2.97 -14.44
C ARG A 281 7.39 -1.70 -14.61
N TYR A 282 8.01 -0.53 -14.42
CA TYR A 282 7.35 0.76 -14.64
C TYR A 282 6.78 0.87 -16.06
N ALA A 283 7.56 0.45 -17.07
CA ALA A 283 7.12 0.45 -18.47
C ALA A 283 5.96 -0.52 -18.73
N ARG A 284 5.99 -1.72 -18.14
CA ARG A 284 4.92 -2.74 -18.28
C ARG A 284 3.60 -2.29 -17.64
N GLU A 285 3.65 -1.46 -16.61
CA GLU A 285 2.47 -0.95 -15.90
C GLU A 285 1.76 0.21 -16.63
N LYS A 286 2.21 0.63 -17.83
CA LYS A 286 1.69 1.79 -18.56
C LYS A 286 0.18 1.76 -18.76
N GLU A 287 -0.37 0.63 -19.22
CA GLU A 287 -1.80 0.50 -19.51
C GLU A 287 -2.66 0.59 -18.25
N ILE A 288 -2.26 -0.09 -17.18
CA ILE A 288 -2.97 -0.05 -15.90
C ILE A 288 -2.93 1.38 -15.33
N ARG A 289 -1.81 2.08 -15.49
CA ARG A 289 -1.64 3.46 -15.04
C ARG A 289 -2.47 4.46 -15.82
N ALA A 290 -2.72 4.21 -17.11
CA ALA A 290 -3.61 5.05 -17.93
C ALA A 290 -5.02 5.11 -17.31
N LEU A 291 -5.48 4.05 -16.65
CA LEU A 291 -6.78 4.01 -15.97
C LEU A 291 -6.85 4.93 -14.74
N THR A 292 -5.72 5.20 -14.08
CA THR A 292 -5.63 6.09 -12.89
C THR A 292 -5.15 7.49 -13.21
N THR A 293 -4.59 7.69 -14.40
CA THR A 293 -4.04 8.97 -14.83
C THR A 293 -5.14 10.02 -14.91
N LEU A 294 -4.80 11.23 -14.48
CA LEU A 294 -5.65 12.42 -14.56
C LEU A 294 -5.09 13.33 -15.67
N PRO A 295 -5.53 13.16 -16.94
CA PRO A 295 -5.10 14.07 -17.99
C PRO A 295 -5.61 15.46 -17.64
N THR A 296 -4.75 16.48 -17.73
CA THR A 296 -5.09 17.91 -17.57
C THR A 296 -5.44 18.41 -16.16
N THR A 297 -5.56 17.55 -15.14
CA THR A 297 -5.95 18.03 -13.80
C THR A 297 -4.76 18.57 -12.99
N ARG A 298 -4.80 19.85 -12.65
CA ARG A 298 -3.75 20.50 -11.84
C ARG A 298 -3.79 20.02 -10.38
N ALA A 299 -2.65 19.54 -9.88
CA ALA A 299 -2.44 19.39 -8.45
C ALA A 299 -2.41 20.79 -7.81
N ALA A 300 -3.40 21.10 -6.97
CA ALA A 300 -3.41 22.35 -6.23
C ALA A 300 -2.28 22.34 -5.19
N THR A 301 -1.58 23.47 -5.08
CA THR A 301 -0.48 23.68 -4.12
C THR A 301 -0.99 23.99 -2.72
N SER A 302 -2.25 24.40 -2.60
CA SER A 302 -2.92 24.65 -1.32
C SER A 302 -4.40 24.29 -1.36
N GLY A 303 -4.99 24.09 -0.18
CA GLY A 303 -6.44 23.90 -0.05
C GLY A 303 -7.25 25.11 -0.52
N SER A 304 -6.71 26.33 -0.33
CA SER A 304 -7.35 27.56 -0.82
C SER A 304 -7.35 27.64 -2.34
N GLU A 305 -6.23 27.29 -3.00
CA GLU A 305 -6.19 27.19 -4.47
C GLU A 305 -7.22 26.17 -4.98
N LEU A 306 -7.32 25.01 -4.35
CA LEU A 306 -8.30 23.99 -4.72
C LEU A 306 -9.74 24.50 -4.55
N LEU A 307 -10.03 25.20 -3.46
CA LEU A 307 -11.35 25.76 -3.20
C LEU A 307 -11.78 26.76 -4.26
N HIS A 308 -10.89 27.67 -4.65
CA HIS A 308 -11.19 28.74 -5.59
C HIS A 308 -11.09 28.31 -7.06
N ALA A 309 -10.53 27.13 -7.35
CA ALA A 309 -10.50 26.59 -8.71
C ALA A 309 -11.92 26.34 -9.25
N ALA A 310 -12.17 26.76 -10.49
CA ALA A 310 -13.42 26.44 -11.19
C ALA A 310 -13.50 24.96 -11.56
N GLU A 311 -12.35 24.35 -11.86
CA GLU A 311 -12.25 22.95 -12.26
C GLU A 311 -12.04 22.02 -11.06
N ALA A 312 -12.38 20.75 -11.29
CA ALA A 312 -12.05 19.68 -10.37
C ALA A 312 -10.53 19.52 -10.26
N GLY A 313 -10.07 19.10 -9.09
CA GLY A 313 -8.65 19.04 -8.78
C GLY A 313 -8.39 18.23 -7.53
N TYR A 314 -7.11 18.05 -7.20
CA TYR A 314 -6.73 17.45 -5.93
C TYR A 314 -5.65 18.26 -5.23
N CYS A 315 -5.66 18.23 -3.90
CA CYS A 315 -4.63 18.80 -3.05
C CYS A 315 -4.15 17.72 -2.06
N ILE A 316 -2.84 17.51 -1.99
CA ILE A 316 -2.25 16.62 -0.98
C ILE A 316 -1.76 17.48 0.19
N PHE A 317 -2.43 17.36 1.33
CA PHE A 317 -2.07 18.07 2.56
C PHE A 317 -0.96 17.31 3.30
N GLN A 318 0.29 17.74 3.06
CA GLN A 318 1.50 17.09 3.57
C GLN A 318 1.80 17.39 5.06
N ARG A 319 0.77 17.46 5.90
CA ARG A 319 0.90 17.79 7.33
C ARG A 319 0.10 16.82 8.19
N SER A 320 0.36 16.88 9.51
CA SER A 320 -0.46 16.17 10.49
C SER A 320 -1.89 16.70 10.48
N ILE A 321 -2.87 15.82 10.69
CA ILE A 321 -4.27 16.22 10.93
C ILE A 321 -4.40 17.24 12.09
N SER A 322 -3.50 17.15 13.08
CA SER A 322 -3.45 18.10 14.20
C SER A 322 -3.07 19.52 13.78
N ALA A 323 -2.43 19.69 12.61
CA ALA A 323 -2.02 20.99 12.09
C ALA A 323 -3.11 21.66 11.23
N ILE A 324 -4.24 20.99 11.00
CA ILE A 324 -5.41 21.58 10.37
C ILE A 324 -6.12 22.41 11.43
N ASP A 325 -6.33 23.69 11.16
CA ASP A 325 -7.25 24.53 11.92
C ASP A 325 -8.66 24.38 11.32
N PRO A 326 -9.62 23.78 12.04
CA PRO A 326 -10.96 23.56 11.51
C PRO A 326 -11.71 24.84 11.16
N LYS A 327 -11.34 25.98 11.74
CA LYS A 327 -12.01 27.27 11.48
C LYS A 327 -11.63 27.85 10.12
N SER A 328 -10.41 27.59 9.66
CA SER A 328 -9.89 28.08 8.38
C SER A 328 -9.92 27.03 7.27
N PHE A 329 -10.13 25.77 7.63
CA PHE A 329 -10.25 24.69 6.66
C PHE A 329 -11.66 24.61 6.07
N PRO A 330 -11.82 24.44 4.75
CA PRO A 330 -13.14 24.33 4.15
C PRO A 330 -13.88 23.08 4.62
N THR A 331 -15.20 23.20 4.70
CA THR A 331 -16.04 22.07 5.05
C THR A 331 -16.15 21.10 3.87
N CYS A 332 -15.97 19.81 4.15
CA CYS A 332 -16.05 18.73 3.17
C CYS A 332 -17.41 18.04 3.23
N GLN A 333 -17.99 17.73 2.08
CA GLN A 333 -19.33 17.12 1.93
C GLN A 333 -19.30 15.60 2.09
N ALA A 334 -18.13 14.98 1.89
CA ALA A 334 -17.96 13.56 2.12
C ALA A 334 -16.57 13.23 2.69
N LEU A 335 -16.49 12.11 3.42
CA LEU A 335 -15.25 11.49 3.89
C LEU A 335 -15.15 10.07 3.35
N VAL A 336 -14.04 9.77 2.68
CA VAL A 336 -13.62 8.40 2.38
C VAL A 336 -12.43 8.07 3.29
N PHE A 337 -12.62 7.09 4.17
CA PHE A 337 -11.61 6.64 5.11
C PHE A 337 -11.16 5.21 4.77
N THR A 338 -9.91 5.08 4.34
CA THR A 338 -9.32 3.79 3.98
C THR A 338 -8.59 3.18 5.16
N LEU A 339 -9.02 1.99 5.58
CA LEU A 339 -8.42 1.26 6.68
C LEU A 339 -7.04 0.72 6.28
N GLY A 340 -6.07 0.90 7.17
CA GLY A 340 -4.73 0.34 7.03
C GLY A 340 -4.26 -0.27 8.35
N ALA A 341 -3.73 -1.48 8.29
CA ALA A 341 -3.15 -2.11 9.48
C ALA A 341 -1.77 -1.51 9.79
N PRO A 342 -1.42 -1.28 11.07
CA PRO A 342 -0.08 -0.85 11.42
C PRO A 342 0.95 -1.94 11.06
N ASP A 343 1.95 -1.58 10.28
CA ASP A 343 3.07 -2.45 9.91
C ASP A 343 4.37 -1.84 10.44
N ALA A 344 4.88 -2.37 11.55
CA ALA A 344 6.07 -1.85 12.21
C ALA A 344 7.35 -2.01 11.38
N ALA A 345 7.45 -3.10 10.59
CA ALA A 345 8.61 -3.34 9.74
C ALA A 345 8.60 -2.34 8.57
N TYR A 346 7.48 -2.23 7.86
CA TYR A 346 7.32 -1.26 6.79
C TYR A 346 7.49 0.17 7.29
N ALA A 347 6.88 0.55 8.43
CA ALA A 347 6.99 1.92 8.95
C ALA A 347 8.44 2.31 9.29
N ALA A 348 9.24 1.39 9.83
CA ALA A 348 10.66 1.62 10.09
C ALA A 348 11.46 1.76 8.78
N LEU A 349 11.25 0.86 7.83
CA LEU A 349 11.92 0.86 6.54
C LEU A 349 11.55 2.07 5.69
N SER A 350 10.27 2.38 5.56
CA SER A 350 9.77 3.52 4.79
C SER A 350 10.24 4.86 5.37
N THR A 351 10.38 4.94 6.69
CA THR A 351 10.96 6.12 7.36
C THR A 351 12.46 6.21 7.11
N LEU A 352 13.19 5.10 7.20
CA LEU A 352 14.62 5.02 6.88
C LEU A 352 14.88 5.51 5.46
N TRP A 353 14.18 4.93 4.47
CA TRP A 353 14.29 5.33 3.07
C TRP A 353 13.92 6.79 2.86
N ALA A 354 12.85 7.24 3.52
CA ALA A 354 12.43 8.63 3.38
C ALA A 354 13.49 9.62 3.86
N LEU A 355 14.14 9.32 5.00
CA LEU A 355 15.21 10.18 5.53
C LEU A 355 16.46 10.15 4.65
N TRP A 356 16.77 9.02 4.01
CA TRP A 356 17.88 8.95 3.06
C TRP A 356 17.63 9.76 1.79
N ILE A 357 16.41 9.70 1.25
CA ILE A 357 16.03 10.38 -0.01
C ILE A 357 15.77 11.88 0.22
N TRP A 358 14.96 12.23 1.23
CA TRP A 358 14.45 13.58 1.42
C TRP A 358 15.08 14.32 2.61
N GLY A 359 15.80 13.63 3.49
CA GLY A 359 16.55 14.26 4.58
C GLY A 359 15.65 15.04 5.55
N GLN A 360 15.96 16.33 5.74
CA GLN A 360 15.28 17.17 6.74
C GLN A 360 13.86 17.61 6.34
N SER A 361 13.46 17.45 5.08
CA SER A 361 12.08 17.73 4.67
C SER A 361 11.10 16.65 5.14
N VAL A 362 11.58 15.50 5.61
CA VAL A 362 10.74 14.46 6.23
C VAL A 362 10.18 14.98 7.56
N PRO A 363 8.85 14.90 7.78
CA PRO A 363 8.23 15.32 9.03
C PRO A 363 8.90 14.69 10.26
N LYS A 364 9.28 15.52 11.23
CA LYS A 364 10.04 15.11 12.43
C LYS A 364 9.38 13.95 13.19
N ASN A 365 8.05 13.93 13.25
CA ASN A 365 7.29 12.89 13.94
C ASN A 365 7.31 11.51 13.24
N LEU A 366 7.78 11.40 12.00
CA LEU A 366 8.02 10.09 11.37
C LEU A 366 9.26 9.40 11.93
N ARG A 367 10.27 10.16 12.41
CA ARG A 367 11.50 9.59 13.02
C ARG A 367 11.20 8.65 14.19
N TYR A 368 10.06 8.83 14.83
CA TYR A 368 9.53 7.92 15.86
C TYR A 368 9.46 6.44 15.43
N PHE A 369 9.21 6.18 14.14
CA PHE A 369 9.13 4.81 13.62
C PHE A 369 10.50 4.12 13.51
N LEU A 370 11.59 4.88 13.48
CA LEU A 370 12.93 4.29 13.57
C LEU A 370 13.19 3.66 14.93
N THR A 371 12.51 4.12 15.98
CA THR A 371 12.80 3.75 17.38
C THR A 371 11.81 2.73 17.97
N ARG A 372 10.59 2.64 17.42
CA ARG A 372 9.49 1.77 17.90
C ARG A 372 9.52 0.33 17.38
N ARG A 373 9.63 -0.68 18.27
CA ARG A 373 9.79 -2.11 17.86
C ARG A 373 8.46 -2.74 17.45
N ARG A 374 7.40 -2.26 18.08
CA ARG A 374 6.03 -2.72 17.89
C ARG A 374 5.13 -1.50 17.77
N LEU A 375 4.12 -1.62 16.92
CA LEU A 375 2.99 -0.72 16.87
C LEU A 375 1.83 -1.50 17.47
N ASP A 376 1.56 -1.25 18.74
CA ASP A 376 0.45 -1.87 19.45
C ASP A 376 -0.90 -1.30 18.98
N TRP A 377 -1.95 -2.11 19.14
CA TRP A 377 -3.29 -1.75 18.70
C TRP A 377 -3.90 -0.61 19.51
N ASP A 378 -3.55 -0.47 20.79
CA ASP A 378 -4.02 0.64 21.63
C ASP A 378 -3.50 1.99 21.11
N TRP A 379 -2.21 2.04 20.74
CA TRP A 379 -1.61 3.21 20.09
C TRP A 379 -2.32 3.53 18.77
N TYR A 380 -2.60 2.52 17.94
CA TYR A 380 -3.29 2.70 16.68
C TYR A 380 -4.72 3.21 16.89
N GLN A 381 -5.49 2.60 17.78
CA GLN A 381 -6.85 3.00 18.14
C GLN A 381 -6.93 4.45 18.65
N ARG A 382 -6.03 4.84 19.56
CA ARG A 382 -5.95 6.24 20.03
C ARG A 382 -5.66 7.21 18.88
N GLY A 383 -4.73 6.84 17.99
CA GLY A 383 -4.39 7.65 16.82
C GLY A 383 -5.56 7.84 15.86
N VAL A 384 -6.30 6.77 15.58
CA VAL A 384 -7.49 6.80 14.71
C VAL A 384 -8.63 7.59 15.34
N ALA A 385 -8.90 7.39 16.64
CA ALA A 385 -9.92 8.15 17.37
C ALA A 385 -9.63 9.66 17.36
N PHE A 386 -8.38 10.04 17.65
CA PHE A 386 -7.94 11.43 17.58
C PHE A 386 -8.10 12.01 16.16
N ALA A 387 -7.67 11.27 15.14
CA ALA A 387 -7.80 11.71 13.75
C ALA A 387 -9.26 11.93 13.37
N LEU A 388 -10.15 10.98 13.66
CA LEU A 388 -11.58 11.07 13.34
C LEU A 388 -12.28 12.21 14.09
N GLN A 389 -11.91 12.46 15.35
CA GLN A 389 -12.43 13.59 16.11
C GLN A 389 -12.04 14.94 15.48
N ARG A 390 -10.82 15.06 14.95
CA ARG A 390 -10.39 16.26 14.21
C ARG A 390 -11.09 16.38 12.86
N LEU A 391 -11.22 15.26 12.15
CA LEU A 391 -11.93 15.19 10.86
C LEU A 391 -13.40 15.62 11.01
N ARG A 392 -14.08 15.22 12.09
CA ARG A 392 -15.46 15.61 12.38
C ARG A 392 -15.67 17.13 12.32
N GLN A 393 -14.67 17.91 12.71
CA GLN A 393 -14.74 19.37 12.82
C GLN A 393 -14.69 20.08 11.46
N ILE A 394 -14.27 19.39 10.39
CA ILE A 394 -14.18 19.93 9.03
C ILE A 394 -15.17 19.28 8.05
N LEU A 395 -16.14 18.51 8.56
CA LEU A 395 -17.21 17.92 7.78
C LEU A 395 -18.47 18.77 7.89
N THR A 396 -19.20 18.94 6.77
CA THR A 396 -20.51 19.59 6.81
C THR A 396 -21.50 18.77 7.66
N PRO A 397 -22.50 19.41 8.29
CA PRO A 397 -23.65 18.70 8.81
C PRO A 397 -24.26 17.82 7.71
N GLY A 398 -24.45 16.53 7.99
CA GLY A 398 -24.97 15.56 7.03
C GLY A 398 -23.96 14.96 6.05
N ALA A 399 -22.67 15.31 6.15
CA ALA A 399 -21.62 14.73 5.30
C ALA A 399 -21.68 13.20 5.27
N ARG A 400 -21.58 12.61 4.07
CA ARG A 400 -21.61 11.15 3.91
C ARG A 400 -20.22 10.56 4.22
N LEU A 401 -20.20 9.41 4.87
CA LEU A 401 -18.96 8.71 5.25
C LEU A 401 -18.93 7.34 4.59
N LEU A 402 -17.85 7.08 3.85
CA LEU A 402 -17.49 5.78 3.31
C LEU A 402 -16.27 5.22 4.05
N LEU A 403 -16.39 4.00 4.56
CA LEU A 403 -15.25 3.22 5.03
C LEU A 403 -14.86 2.20 3.96
N THR A 404 -13.58 2.14 3.63
CA THR A 404 -13.05 1.12 2.69
C THR A 404 -12.04 0.24 3.40
N ALA A 405 -12.20 -1.07 3.34
CA ALA A 405 -11.24 -2.06 3.82
C ALA A 405 -10.72 -2.91 2.65
N PRO A 406 -9.61 -2.50 1.99
CA PRO A 406 -9.03 -3.22 0.85
C PRO A 406 -8.48 -4.60 1.18
N GLN A 407 -8.24 -4.86 2.46
CA GLN A 407 -7.90 -6.17 2.98
C GLN A 407 -8.51 -6.29 4.38
N SER A 408 -9.10 -7.43 4.68
CA SER A 408 -9.73 -7.63 5.99
C SER A 408 -8.71 -7.67 7.10
N ASN A 409 -8.97 -6.84 8.11
CA ASN A 409 -8.20 -6.78 9.33
C ASN A 409 -9.15 -6.38 10.45
N THR A 410 -9.59 -7.37 11.23
CA THR A 410 -10.53 -7.19 12.34
C THR A 410 -10.08 -6.11 13.31
N ASN A 411 -8.79 -6.07 13.68
CA ASN A 411 -8.30 -5.10 14.66
C ASN A 411 -8.29 -3.68 14.10
N ALA A 412 -7.97 -3.49 12.82
CA ALA A 412 -8.11 -2.19 12.17
C ALA A 412 -9.59 -1.77 12.11
N ALA A 413 -10.50 -2.71 11.80
CA ALA A 413 -11.94 -2.47 11.81
C ALA A 413 -12.44 -2.04 13.20
N ARG A 414 -12.04 -2.74 14.27
CA ARG A 414 -12.36 -2.40 15.67
C ARG A 414 -11.85 -1.01 16.05
N ALA A 415 -10.57 -0.74 15.77
CA ALA A 415 -9.95 0.55 16.09
C ALA A 415 -10.63 1.71 15.34
N THR A 416 -10.98 1.51 14.07
CA THR A 416 -11.73 2.49 13.27
C THR A 416 -13.15 2.66 13.79
N MET A 417 -13.88 1.58 14.08
CA MET A 417 -15.23 1.65 14.65
C MET A 417 -15.23 2.37 16.00
N HIS A 418 -14.30 2.02 16.90
CA HIS A 418 -14.10 2.73 18.16
C HIS A 418 -13.88 4.22 17.93
N GLY A 419 -12.98 4.59 17.00
CA GLY A 419 -12.70 5.98 16.70
C GLY A 419 -13.89 6.75 16.12
N LEU A 420 -14.71 6.10 15.30
CA LEU A 420 -15.93 6.68 14.73
C LEU A 420 -16.96 6.95 15.82
N LEU A 421 -17.25 5.95 16.65
CA LEU A 421 -18.16 6.08 17.78
C LEU A 421 -17.69 7.19 18.72
N TYR A 422 -16.40 7.19 19.10
CA TYR A 422 -15.80 8.23 19.94
C TYR A 422 -15.93 9.64 19.34
N ALA A 423 -15.80 9.77 18.01
CA ALA A 423 -15.96 11.04 17.31
C ALA A 423 -17.44 11.42 17.05
N GLY A 424 -18.41 10.60 17.47
CA GLY A 424 -19.83 10.77 17.13
C GLY A 424 -20.11 10.67 15.63
N LEU A 425 -19.25 9.96 14.88
CA LEU A 425 -19.42 9.67 13.47
C LEU A 425 -20.09 8.32 13.32
N LYS A 426 -21.17 8.26 12.54
CA LYS A 426 -21.82 7.02 12.16
C LYS A 426 -21.57 6.77 10.68
N PRO A 427 -20.83 5.72 10.29
CA PRO A 427 -20.69 5.38 8.89
C PRO A 427 -22.06 5.00 8.33
N GLN A 428 -22.38 5.54 7.16
CA GLN A 428 -23.66 5.31 6.48
C GLN A 428 -23.56 4.14 5.50
N THR A 429 -22.34 3.90 5.03
CA THR A 429 -21.97 2.84 4.09
C THR A 429 -20.55 2.42 4.41
N TRP A 430 -20.31 1.13 4.41
CA TRP A 430 -18.98 0.57 4.54
C TRP A 430 -18.81 -0.47 3.44
N ILE A 431 -17.59 -0.60 2.93
CA ILE A 431 -17.27 -1.58 1.91
C ILE A 431 -16.09 -2.40 2.43
N SER A 432 -16.36 -3.67 2.68
CA SER A 432 -15.31 -4.67 2.88
C SER A 432 -15.06 -5.36 1.55
N CYS A 433 -13.79 -5.43 1.17
CA CYS A 433 -13.38 -5.83 -0.15
C CYS A 433 -12.33 -6.93 -0.02
N PRO A 434 -12.72 -8.17 0.29
CA PRO A 434 -11.81 -9.27 0.02
C PRO A 434 -11.43 -9.21 -1.48
N PRO A 435 -10.24 -9.70 -1.86
CA PRO A 435 -9.76 -9.67 -3.25
C PRO A 435 -10.70 -10.39 -4.23
N ILE A 436 -11.73 -11.05 -3.71
CA ILE A 436 -12.58 -12.01 -4.38
C ILE A 436 -13.99 -11.94 -3.72
N GLY A 437 -15.04 -11.68 -4.50
CA GLY A 437 -16.46 -11.69 -4.11
C GLY A 437 -17.18 -10.34 -4.07
N HIS A 438 -18.51 -10.36 -4.18
CA HIS A 438 -19.40 -9.20 -4.05
C HIS A 438 -19.34 -8.56 -2.65
N ARG A 439 -19.56 -7.24 -2.59
CA ARG A 439 -19.19 -6.41 -1.43
C ARG A 439 -20.43 -5.81 -0.80
N LEU A 440 -20.65 -6.18 0.45
CA LEU A 440 -21.83 -5.80 1.22
C LEU A 440 -21.80 -4.30 1.54
N SER A 441 -22.90 -3.62 1.25
CA SER A 441 -23.19 -2.23 1.64
C SER A 441 -24.41 -2.25 2.55
N CYS A 442 -24.26 -1.82 3.81
CA CYS A 442 -25.38 -1.66 4.75
C CYS A 442 -25.81 -0.18 4.86
N GLN A 443 -27.10 0.07 5.10
CA GLN A 443 -27.72 1.39 5.39
C GLN A 443 -28.64 1.30 6.64
N PRO A 444 -29.14 2.42 7.22
CA PRO A 444 -28.44 3.64 7.65
C PRO A 444 -28.77 4.04 9.11
N SER A 445 -28.09 5.07 9.62
CA SER A 445 -28.76 6.13 10.40
C SER A 445 -28.05 7.46 10.16
N THR A 446 -28.83 8.54 10.13
CA THR A 446 -28.35 9.91 10.04
C THR A 446 -27.26 10.19 11.08
N VAL A 447 -26.34 11.10 10.77
CA VAL A 447 -25.48 11.69 11.80
C VAL A 447 -26.40 12.42 12.77
N SER A 448 -26.91 11.72 13.77
CA SER A 448 -27.65 12.35 14.85
C SER A 448 -26.68 13.23 15.62
N SER A 449 -27.15 14.40 16.03
CA SER A 449 -26.51 15.20 17.08
C SER A 449 -26.09 14.27 18.23
N PRO A 450 -24.92 14.48 18.85
CA PRO A 450 -24.35 13.53 19.79
C PRO A 450 -25.33 13.29 20.95
N LYS A 451 -26.01 12.15 20.95
CA LYS A 451 -26.34 11.52 22.22
C LYS A 451 -25.01 10.99 22.75
N ALA A 452 -24.68 11.32 24.00
CA ALA A 452 -23.46 10.91 24.66
C ALA A 452 -23.14 9.46 24.27
N VAL A 453 -21.98 9.25 23.65
CA VAL A 453 -21.48 7.91 23.36
C VAL A 453 -21.44 7.19 24.71
N PRO A 454 -22.15 6.06 24.90
CA PRO A 454 -22.06 5.35 26.15
C PRO A 454 -20.58 5.04 26.40
N SER A 455 -20.08 5.43 27.57
CA SER A 455 -18.67 5.29 27.97
C SER A 455 -18.19 3.84 27.97
N ILE A 456 -19.12 2.88 27.91
CA ILE A 456 -18.88 1.43 27.87
C ILE A 456 -19.86 0.83 26.86
N GLN A 457 -19.35 0.21 25.80
CA GLN A 457 -20.17 -0.66 24.95
C GLN A 457 -20.25 -2.03 25.61
N GLU A 458 -21.47 -2.53 25.82
CA GLU A 458 -21.66 -3.94 26.15
C GLU A 458 -21.42 -4.81 24.91
N PRO A 459 -20.77 -5.98 25.06
CA PRO A 459 -20.61 -6.90 23.94
C PRO A 459 -21.98 -7.40 23.47
N PRO A 460 -22.19 -7.51 22.15
CA PRO A 460 -23.46 -8.01 21.63
C PRO A 460 -23.70 -9.46 22.06
N THR A 461 -24.96 -9.80 22.30
CA THR A 461 -25.38 -11.17 22.63
C THR A 461 -25.19 -12.12 21.45
N LEU A 462 -25.04 -13.41 21.73
CA LEU A 462 -24.94 -14.45 20.69
C LEU A 462 -26.11 -14.41 19.70
N ALA A 463 -27.33 -14.18 20.19
CA ALA A 463 -28.52 -14.11 19.34
C ALA A 463 -28.48 -12.90 18.37
N GLN A 464 -27.95 -11.76 18.80
CA GLN A 464 -27.72 -10.61 17.92
C GLN A 464 -26.65 -10.94 16.87
N ILE A 465 -25.51 -11.47 17.29
CA ILE A 465 -24.42 -11.86 16.39
C ILE A 465 -24.94 -12.83 15.32
N GLN A 466 -25.67 -13.87 15.72
CA GLN A 466 -26.25 -14.85 14.79
C GLN A 466 -27.22 -14.20 13.81
N ARG A 467 -28.13 -13.34 14.26
CA ARG A 467 -29.09 -12.67 13.39
C ARG A 467 -28.41 -11.82 12.32
N HIS A 468 -27.45 -10.99 12.72
CA HIS A 468 -26.70 -10.13 11.81
C HIS A 468 -25.83 -10.97 10.86
N ALA A 469 -25.20 -12.03 11.35
CA ALA A 469 -24.40 -12.91 10.51
C ALA A 469 -25.25 -13.62 9.44
N VAL A 470 -26.44 -14.11 9.78
CA VAL A 470 -27.38 -14.69 8.80
C VAL A 470 -27.78 -13.65 7.76
N ALA A 471 -28.11 -12.44 8.19
CA ALA A 471 -28.51 -11.37 7.28
C ALA A 471 -27.39 -11.06 6.29
N ILE A 472 -26.16 -10.90 6.79
CA ILE A 472 -24.96 -10.70 5.98
C ILE A 472 -24.72 -11.85 5.00
N LEU A 473 -24.79 -13.10 5.46
CA LEU A 473 -24.56 -14.28 4.63
C LEU A 473 -25.66 -14.43 3.55
N LYS A 474 -26.93 -14.19 3.90
CA LYS A 474 -28.06 -14.21 2.95
C LYS A 474 -27.94 -13.10 1.90
N GLN A 475 -27.57 -11.89 2.31
CA GLN A 475 -27.37 -10.75 1.41
C GLN A 475 -26.14 -10.94 0.51
N ARG A 476 -25.06 -11.51 1.06
CA ARG A 476 -23.84 -11.78 0.31
C ARG A 476 -24.06 -12.89 -0.73
N ALA A 477 -24.81 -13.94 -0.37
CA ALA A 477 -25.04 -15.11 -1.22
C ALA A 477 -23.74 -15.67 -1.85
N GLU A 478 -22.62 -15.60 -1.11
CA GLU A 478 -21.31 -16.15 -1.48
C GLU A 478 -20.52 -16.60 -0.25
N PRO A 479 -19.60 -17.58 -0.40
CA PRO A 479 -18.72 -17.95 0.68
C PRO A 479 -17.87 -16.77 1.19
N ILE A 480 -17.61 -16.75 2.49
CA ILE A 480 -16.81 -15.71 3.16
C ILE A 480 -15.91 -16.33 4.23
N SER A 481 -14.73 -15.75 4.47
CA SER A 481 -13.88 -16.19 5.59
C SER A 481 -14.42 -15.69 6.93
N TRP A 482 -14.05 -16.36 8.02
CA TRP A 482 -14.41 -15.92 9.38
C TRP A 482 -13.97 -14.49 9.69
N ARG A 483 -12.74 -14.10 9.28
CA ARG A 483 -12.21 -12.74 9.50
C ARG A 483 -12.95 -11.68 8.70
N ASP A 484 -13.32 -12.01 7.47
CA ASP A 484 -14.11 -11.10 6.64
C ASP A 484 -15.48 -10.91 7.30
N LEU A 485 -16.18 -11.99 7.67
CA LEU A 485 -17.47 -11.94 8.36
C LEU A 485 -17.39 -11.15 9.68
N GLU A 486 -16.34 -11.36 10.48
CA GLU A 486 -16.11 -10.59 11.71
C GLU A 486 -15.96 -9.08 11.42
N THR A 487 -15.19 -8.74 10.38
CA THR A 487 -15.03 -7.36 9.92
C THR A 487 -16.39 -6.77 9.50
N LEU A 488 -17.22 -7.53 8.77
CA LEU A 488 -18.58 -7.10 8.39
C LEU A 488 -19.45 -6.86 9.63
N LEU A 489 -19.41 -7.77 10.60
CA LEU A 489 -20.21 -7.69 11.83
C LEU A 489 -19.82 -6.51 12.71
N ILE A 490 -18.52 -6.20 12.84
CA ILE A 490 -18.05 -5.01 13.54
C ILE A 490 -18.69 -3.75 12.97
N PHE A 491 -18.78 -3.66 11.64
CA PHE A 491 -19.34 -2.51 10.96
C PHE A 491 -20.87 -2.48 11.00
N ASP A 492 -21.52 -3.60 10.69
CA ASP A 492 -22.97 -3.74 10.66
C ASP A 492 -23.60 -3.53 12.04
N MET A 493 -23.00 -4.11 13.08
CA MET A 493 -23.47 -3.96 14.46
C MET A 493 -22.94 -2.68 15.14
N MET A 494 -22.10 -1.89 14.44
CA MET A 494 -21.47 -0.66 14.95
C MET A 494 -20.81 -0.83 16.33
N THR A 495 -20.01 -1.89 16.48
CA THR A 495 -19.41 -2.27 17.76
C THR A 495 -17.93 -2.54 17.65
N ALA A 496 -17.13 -1.98 18.56
CA ALA A 496 -15.70 -2.28 18.64
C ALA A 496 -15.40 -3.51 19.53
N VAL A 497 -16.40 -3.97 20.29
CA VAL A 497 -16.28 -5.00 21.35
C VAL A 497 -16.91 -6.34 20.96
N LEU A 498 -17.06 -6.62 19.65
CA LEU A 498 -17.50 -7.92 19.16
C LEU A 498 -16.59 -9.04 19.72
N PRO A 499 -17.08 -10.18 20.22
CA PRO A 499 -16.18 -11.29 20.57
C PRO A 499 -15.47 -11.85 19.32
N GLU A 500 -14.27 -12.43 19.49
CA GLU A 500 -13.56 -13.06 18.37
C GLU A 500 -14.36 -14.24 17.80
N LEU A 501 -14.66 -14.17 16.51
CA LEU A 501 -15.39 -15.22 15.81
C LEU A 501 -14.44 -16.34 15.43
N SER A 502 -14.72 -17.54 15.95
CA SER A 502 -14.02 -18.76 15.57
C SER A 502 -15.02 -19.92 15.51
N PRO A 503 -14.72 -20.98 14.75
CA PRO A 503 -15.51 -22.22 14.76
C PRO A 503 -15.74 -22.76 16.18
N GLY A 504 -14.75 -22.61 17.07
CA GLY A 504 -14.83 -23.07 18.45
C GLY A 504 -15.73 -22.20 19.34
N ASN A 505 -15.72 -20.89 19.16
CA ASN A 505 -16.52 -19.95 19.96
C ASN A 505 -17.97 -19.85 19.45
N PHE A 506 -18.19 -20.10 18.16
CA PHE A 506 -19.49 -19.93 17.51
C PHE A 506 -19.89 -21.16 16.65
N PRO A 507 -19.96 -22.38 17.23
CA PRO A 507 -20.23 -23.60 16.47
C PRO A 507 -21.63 -23.60 15.84
N ARG A 508 -22.61 -22.93 16.45
CA ARG A 508 -24.00 -22.83 15.96
C ARG A 508 -24.23 -21.77 14.88
N LEU A 509 -23.21 -20.99 14.53
CA LEU A 509 -23.27 -20.08 13.38
C LEU A 509 -23.27 -20.88 12.06
N LEU A 510 -22.80 -22.12 12.10
CA LEU A 510 -22.78 -23.10 10.99
C LEU A 510 -24.13 -23.81 10.76
N SER A 511 -25.10 -23.68 11.68
CA SER A 511 -26.33 -24.49 11.68
C SER A 511 -27.61 -23.67 11.45
N LEU A 512 -27.52 -22.57 10.71
CA LEU A 512 -28.66 -21.69 10.50
C LEU A 512 -29.56 -22.20 9.35
N GLU A 513 -30.85 -22.32 9.65
CA GLU A 513 -31.97 -22.84 8.83
C GLU A 513 -31.75 -24.22 8.18
N ASN A 514 -32.28 -25.27 8.82
CA ASN A 514 -32.40 -26.64 8.27
C ASN A 514 -31.09 -27.34 7.91
N GLY A 515 -29.95 -26.94 8.50
CA GLY A 515 -28.66 -27.60 8.30
C GLY A 515 -28.01 -27.31 6.94
N LYS A 516 -28.38 -26.21 6.24
CA LYS A 516 -27.99 -25.96 4.85
C LYS A 516 -27.17 -24.69 4.56
N LEU A 517 -26.55 -24.04 5.55
CA LEU A 517 -25.68 -22.88 5.28
C LEU A 517 -24.19 -23.27 5.16
N ALA A 518 -23.78 -23.64 3.94
CA ALA A 518 -22.41 -24.01 3.54
C ALA A 518 -21.57 -22.81 3.02
N TRP A 519 -21.55 -21.67 3.73
CA TRP A 519 -21.04 -20.40 3.18
C TRP A 519 -19.84 -19.80 3.94
N LEU A 520 -19.15 -20.58 4.77
CA LEU A 520 -17.90 -20.17 5.42
C LEU A 520 -16.73 -20.97 4.85
N THR A 521 -15.67 -20.29 4.41
CA THR A 521 -14.45 -20.94 3.93
C THR A 521 -13.45 -21.10 5.08
N GLU A 522 -12.70 -22.20 5.08
CA GLU A 522 -11.53 -22.36 5.98
C GLU A 522 -10.53 -21.20 5.77
N GLU A 523 -9.75 -20.90 6.82
CA GLU A 523 -8.72 -19.85 6.72
C GLU A 523 -7.63 -20.27 5.74
N GLY A 524 -7.56 -19.58 4.60
CA GLY A 524 -6.55 -19.81 3.58
C GLY A 524 -6.78 -18.92 2.35
N PRO A 525 -5.79 -18.79 1.45
CA PRO A 525 -6.05 -18.17 0.16
C PRO A 525 -7.12 -19.00 -0.57
N LEU A 526 -8.19 -18.34 -1.02
CA LEU A 526 -9.19 -18.96 -1.87
C LEU A 526 -8.48 -19.55 -3.10
N ARG A 527 -8.52 -20.88 -3.24
CA ARG A 527 -7.91 -21.57 -4.40
C ARG A 527 -8.62 -21.23 -5.71
N TYR A 528 -9.86 -20.77 -5.64
CA TYR A 528 -10.71 -20.44 -6.78
C TYR A 528 -11.49 -19.15 -6.52
N ARG A 529 -11.81 -18.39 -7.59
CA ARG A 529 -12.79 -17.31 -7.52
C ARG A 529 -14.19 -17.90 -7.23
N PRO A 530 -15.02 -17.30 -6.34
CA PRO A 530 -16.40 -17.62 -6.08
C PRO A 530 -17.17 -17.76 -7.37
N LEU A 531 -18.20 -18.58 -7.31
CA LEU A 531 -19.10 -18.79 -8.43
C LEU A 531 -19.67 -17.46 -8.94
N ALA A 532 -20.07 -16.56 -8.05
CA ALA A 532 -20.59 -15.24 -8.40
C ALA A 532 -19.57 -14.35 -9.13
N ASP A 533 -18.30 -14.27 -8.69
CA ASP A 533 -17.26 -13.53 -9.42
C ASP A 533 -17.03 -14.10 -10.83
N ARG A 534 -17.06 -15.43 -10.97
CA ARG A 534 -16.92 -16.09 -12.27
C ARG A 534 -18.13 -15.80 -13.17
N LEU A 535 -19.33 -15.83 -12.59
CA LEU A 535 -20.58 -15.44 -13.23
C LEU A 535 -20.56 -13.97 -13.65
N GLU A 536 -20.21 -13.03 -12.77
CA GLU A 536 -20.13 -11.61 -13.08
C GLU A 536 -19.11 -11.35 -14.18
N ALA A 537 -17.91 -11.94 -14.09
CA ALA A 537 -16.90 -11.81 -15.14
C ALA A 537 -17.41 -12.33 -16.49
N LYS A 538 -18.14 -13.46 -16.49
CA LYS A 538 -18.77 -14.03 -17.69
C LYS A 538 -19.89 -13.12 -18.22
N VAL A 539 -20.77 -12.63 -17.35
CA VAL A 539 -21.85 -11.69 -17.71
C VAL A 539 -21.26 -10.43 -18.31
N ARG A 540 -20.29 -9.79 -17.66
CA ARG A 540 -19.60 -8.60 -18.17
C ARG A 540 -18.95 -8.88 -19.53
N HIS A 541 -18.32 -10.05 -19.68
CA HIS A 541 -17.77 -10.47 -20.97
C HIS A 541 -18.88 -10.58 -22.03
N LEU A 542 -19.99 -11.28 -21.77
CA LEU A 542 -21.12 -11.41 -22.70
C LEU A 542 -21.77 -10.06 -23.05
N LEU A 543 -21.97 -9.20 -22.05
CA LEU A 543 -22.50 -7.84 -22.22
C LEU A 543 -21.56 -6.93 -23.03
N SER A 544 -20.26 -7.22 -23.07
CA SER A 544 -19.32 -6.47 -23.94
C SER A 544 -19.41 -6.86 -25.41
N HIS A 545 -20.00 -8.02 -25.73
CA HIS A 545 -20.12 -8.52 -27.12
C HIS A 545 -21.41 -8.06 -27.81
N GLN A 546 -22.43 -7.64 -27.05
CA GLN A 546 -23.67 -7.13 -27.61
C GLN A 546 -24.22 -5.97 -26.79
N ALA A 547 -24.69 -4.93 -27.47
CA ALA A 547 -25.24 -3.74 -26.83
C ALA A 547 -26.60 -3.96 -26.15
N ARG A 548 -27.32 -5.04 -26.51
CA ARG A 548 -28.62 -5.41 -25.94
C ARG A 548 -28.72 -6.93 -25.86
N TRP A 549 -29.21 -7.41 -24.71
CA TRP A 549 -29.54 -8.80 -24.46
C TRP A 549 -30.99 -8.88 -23.99
N GLN A 550 -31.71 -9.94 -24.39
CA GLN A 550 -32.89 -10.37 -23.64
C GLN A 550 -32.41 -11.13 -22.40
N THR A 551 -33.11 -10.96 -21.27
CA THR A 551 -32.69 -11.54 -19.99
C THR A 551 -32.55 -13.06 -20.07
N ASP A 552 -33.51 -13.73 -20.72
CA ASP A 552 -33.53 -15.19 -20.81
C ASP A 552 -32.39 -15.72 -21.69
N ASP A 553 -32.05 -15.03 -22.78
CA ASP A 553 -30.95 -15.40 -23.67
C ASP A 553 -29.59 -15.24 -22.97
N LEU A 554 -29.42 -14.16 -22.21
CA LEU A 554 -28.20 -13.93 -21.43
C LEU A 554 -28.04 -15.01 -20.36
N VAL A 555 -29.13 -15.37 -19.67
CA VAL A 555 -29.15 -16.45 -18.69
C VAL A 555 -28.80 -17.78 -19.36
N ALA A 556 -29.42 -18.12 -20.49
CA ALA A 556 -29.11 -19.34 -21.23
C ALA A 556 -27.63 -19.40 -21.63
N GLU A 557 -27.08 -18.29 -22.14
CA GLU A 557 -25.68 -18.21 -22.56
C GLU A 557 -24.71 -18.38 -21.38
N ILE A 558 -25.05 -17.83 -20.22
CA ILE A 558 -24.29 -18.01 -18.97
C ILE A 558 -24.25 -19.48 -18.54
N TYR A 559 -25.36 -20.21 -18.68
CA TYR A 559 -25.47 -21.63 -18.29
C TYR A 559 -24.97 -22.61 -19.36
N SER A 560 -24.74 -22.15 -20.60
CA SER A 560 -24.29 -22.99 -21.72
C SER A 560 -22.78 -23.29 -21.75
N ALA A 561 -22.00 -22.61 -20.90
CA ALA A 561 -20.54 -22.68 -20.83
C ALA A 561 -20.08 -23.27 -19.49
#